data_AF-A0A920FLF4-F1
#
_entry.id   AF-A0A920FLF4-F1
#
_cell.length_a   1.000
_cell.length_b   1.000
_cell.length_c   1.000
_cell.angle_alpha   90.00
_cell.angle_beta   90.00
_cell.angle_gamma   90.00
#
_symmetry.space_group_name_H-M   'P 1'
#
loop_
_entity.id
_entity.type
_entity.pdbx_description
1 polymer ?
#
loop_
_entity_poly.entity_id
_entity_poly.type
_entity_poly.pdbx_seq_one_letter_code
_entity_poly.pdbx_strand_id
1 'polypeptide(L)'
;MGGLTSIWAPPLVIYLIGKNADRETFITAAGFLFSVGSIPLLIGFWANGMLSLDLGLLSMLCIIPTLIGFRIGELVRHKLSAELFRKAVLLAFLAAGLRLIWLD
;
A
#
# COMPACT_ATOMS: atom_id res chain seq x y z
N MET A 1 8.31 -15.12 -3.07
CA MET A 1 8.06 -14.25 -1.91
C MET A 1 6.80 -13.40 -2.09
N GLY A 2 6.61 -12.61 -3.15
CA GLY A 2 5.35 -11.85 -3.33
C GLY A 2 4.10 -12.69 -3.67
N GLY A 3 4.25 -13.78 -4.43
CA GLY A 3 3.11 -14.60 -4.89
C GLY A 3 2.55 -15.60 -3.87
N LEU A 4 3.31 -15.96 -2.83
CA LEU A 4 2.88 -16.94 -1.80
C LEU A 4 2.36 -16.28 -0.52
N THR A 5 2.86 -15.09 -0.18
CA THR A 5 2.46 -14.37 1.04
C THR A 5 1.56 -13.17 0.76
N SER A 6 1.30 -12.84 -0.51
CA SER A 6 0.60 -11.62 -0.94
C SER A 6 1.26 -10.31 -0.48
N ILE A 7 2.53 -10.36 -0.05
CA ILE A 7 3.28 -9.20 0.43
C ILE A 7 4.14 -8.64 -0.71
N TRP A 8 3.68 -7.56 -1.33
CA TRP A 8 4.34 -6.93 -2.49
C TRP A 8 4.95 -5.56 -2.17
N ALA A 9 4.50 -4.94 -1.09
CA ALA A 9 4.92 -3.60 -0.70
C ALA A 9 6.40 -3.49 -0.29
N PRO A 10 6.98 -4.36 0.56
CA PRO A 10 8.39 -4.23 0.96
C PRO A 10 9.39 -4.34 -0.21
N PRO A 11 9.30 -5.34 -1.11
CA PRO A 11 10.21 -5.43 -2.26
C PRO A 11 10.13 -4.20 -3.18
N LEU A 12 8.93 -3.68 -3.42
CA LEU A 12 8.71 -2.49 -4.24
C LEU A 12 9.40 -1.26 -3.62
N VAL A 13 9.21 -1.06 -2.32
CA VAL A 13 9.79 0.07 -1.59
C VAL A 13 11.32 0.00 -1.59
N ILE A 14 11.89 -1.16 -1.29
CA ILE A 14 13.35 -1.36 -1.31
C ILE A 14 13.92 -1.10 -2.71
N TYR A 15 13.25 -1.60 -3.76
CA TYR A 15 13.67 -1.40 -5.13
C TYR A 15 13.68 0.08 -5.54
N LEU A 16 12.60 0.81 -5.26
CA LEU A 16 12.47 2.22 -5.63
C LEU A 16 13.42 3.12 -4.82
N ILE A 17 13.65 2.79 -3.54
CA ILE A 17 14.67 3.47 -2.73
C ILE A 17 16.07 3.17 -3.29
N GLY A 18 16.39 1.92 -3.64
CA GLY A 18 17.67 1.56 -4.25
C GLY A 18 17.92 2.28 -5.58
N LYS A 19 16.87 2.51 -6.39
CA LYS A 19 16.94 3.25 -7.65
C LYS A 19 17.06 4.77 -7.49
N ASN A 20 17.08 5.29 -6.26
CA ASN A 20 16.95 6.74 -6.03
C ASN A 20 15.73 7.36 -6.70
N ALA A 21 14.63 6.60 -6.81
CA ALA A 21 13.38 7.10 -7.35
C ALA A 21 12.94 8.34 -6.58
N ASP A 22 12.51 9.36 -7.30
CA ASP A 22 11.91 10.54 -6.73
C ASP A 22 10.52 10.21 -6.16
N ARG A 23 9.97 11.17 -5.43
CA ARG A 23 8.71 10.98 -4.72
C ARG A 23 7.53 10.72 -5.67
N GLU A 24 7.49 11.35 -6.83
CA GLU A 24 6.40 11.15 -7.77
C GLU A 24 6.48 9.77 -8.40
N THR A 25 7.65 9.37 -8.89
CA THR A 25 7.85 8.01 -9.41
C THR A 25 7.49 6.96 -8.36
N PHE A 26 7.86 7.18 -7.10
CA PHE A 26 7.51 6.26 -6.02
C PHE A 26 6.00 6.07 -5.87
N ILE A 27 5.25 7.17 -5.82
CA ILE A 27 3.80 7.14 -5.65
C ILE A 27 3.10 6.55 -6.87
N THR A 28 3.53 6.95 -8.08
CA THR A 28 2.96 6.46 -9.33
C THR A 28 3.19 4.95 -9.47
N ALA A 29 4.41 4.48 -9.22
CA ALA A 29 4.73 3.06 -9.28
C ALA A 29 3.96 2.25 -8.24
N ALA A 30 3.87 2.75 -6.99
CA ALA A 30 3.12 2.09 -5.92
C ALA A 30 1.62 2.04 -6.22
N GLY A 31 1.02 3.17 -6.62
CA GLY A 31 -0.39 3.26 -6.97
C GLY A 31 -0.75 2.37 -8.16
N PHE A 32 0.10 2.33 -9.18
CA PHE A 32 -0.08 1.42 -10.32
C PHE A 32 -0.02 -0.05 -9.88
N LEU A 33 0.99 -0.42 -9.10
CA LEU A 33 1.17 -1.80 -8.65
C LEU A 33 0.02 -2.26 -7.75
N PHE A 34 -0.45 -1.42 -6.85
CA PHE A 34 -1.62 -1.73 -6.01
C PHE A 34 -2.91 -1.82 -6.83
N SER A 35 -3.11 -0.95 -7.83
CA SER A 35 -4.28 -0.99 -8.70
C SER A 35 -4.31 -2.28 -9.53
N VAL A 36 -3.21 -2.59 -10.22
CA VAL A 36 -3.11 -3.80 -11.03
C VAL A 36 -3.20 -5.05 -10.16
N GLY A 37 -2.51 -5.05 -9.02
CA GLY A 37 -2.51 -6.17 -8.10
C GLY A 37 -3.87 -6.41 -7.41
N SER A 38 -4.73 -5.40 -7.34
CA SER A 38 -6.10 -5.57 -6.82
C SER A 38 -6.97 -6.43 -7.73
N ILE A 39 -6.70 -6.49 -9.04
CA ILE A 39 -7.51 -7.26 -10.00
C ILE A 39 -7.40 -8.78 -9.72
N PRO A 40 -6.19 -9.40 -9.69
CA PRO A 40 -6.06 -10.80 -9.28
C PRO A 40 -6.59 -11.07 -7.89
N LEU A 41 -6.42 -10.12 -6.96
CA LEU A 41 -6.90 -10.26 -5.59
C LEU A 41 -8.43 -10.36 -5.53
N LEU A 42 -9.12 -9.48 -6.28
CA LEU A 42 -10.58 -9.49 -6.41
C LEU A 42 -11.08 -10.79 -7.04
N ILE A 43 -10.43 -11.24 -8.12
CA ILE A 43 -10.73 -12.53 -8.76
C ILE A 43 -10.52 -13.68 -7.76
N GLY A 44 -9.45 -13.64 -6.98
CA GLY A 44 -9.15 -14.63 -5.94
C GLY A 44 -10.25 -14.70 -4.88
N PHE A 45 -10.73 -13.56 -4.39
CA PHE A 45 -11.85 -13.53 -3.44
C PHE A 45 -13.14 -14.05 -4.06
N TRP A 46 -13.36 -13.79 -5.35
CA TRP A 46 -14.57 -14.22 -6.04
C TRP A 46 -14.57 -15.73 -6.28
N ALA A 47 -13.44 -16.27 -6.76
CA ALA A 47 -13.25 -17.69 -7.01
C ALA A 47 -13.35 -18.54 -5.72
N ASN A 48 -13.00 -17.98 -4.56
CA ASN A 48 -13.14 -18.66 -3.27
C ASN A 48 -14.53 -18.48 -2.63
N GLY A 49 -15.48 -17.81 -3.30
CA GLY A 49 -16.82 -17.56 -2.76
C GLY A 49 -16.85 -16.64 -1.53
N MET A 50 -15.77 -15.89 -1.29
CA MET A 50 -15.61 -15.01 -0.11
C MET A 50 -16.29 -13.64 -0.30
N LEU A 51 -16.78 -13.35 -1.51
CA LEU A 51 -17.49 -12.11 -1.85
C LEU A 51 -18.99 -12.27 -1.60
N SER A 52 -19.47 -11.77 -0.46
CA SER A 52 -20.89 -11.62 -0.17
C SER A 52 -21.37 -10.18 -0.44
N LEU A 53 -22.67 -10.01 -0.66
CA LEU A 53 -23.28 -8.72 -1.00
C LEU A 53 -23.04 -7.67 0.11
N ASP A 54 -23.12 -8.11 1.37
CA ASP A 54 -22.87 -7.28 2.55
C ASP A 54 -21.43 -6.77 2.61
N LEU A 55 -20.46 -7.64 2.29
CA LEU A 55 -19.04 -7.29 2.19
C LEU A 55 -18.79 -6.30 1.04
N GLY A 56 -19.49 -6.44 -0.08
CA GLY A 56 -19.45 -5.49 -1.19
C GLY A 56 -19.97 -4.10 -0.79
N LEU A 57 -21.11 -4.03 -0.09
CA LEU A 57 -21.68 -2.78 0.41
C LEU A 57 -20.76 -2.11 1.45
N LEU A 58 -20.24 -2.87 2.40
CA LEU A 58 -19.26 -2.38 3.38
C LEU A 58 -17.99 -1.84 2.69
N SER A 59 -17.49 -2.56 1.68
CA SER A 59 -16.33 -2.12 0.91
C SER A 59 -16.57 -0.80 0.21
N MET A 60 -17.77 -0.59 -0.35
CA MET A 60 -18.13 0.70 -0.96
C MET A 60 -18.19 1.83 0.07
N LEU A 61 -18.72 1.60 1.26
CA LEU A 61 -18.71 2.60 2.34
C LEU A 61 -17.29 2.97 2.77
N CYS A 62 -16.38 1.98 2.81
CA CYS A 62 -14.96 2.19 3.12
C CYS A 62 -14.21 3.02 2.06
N ILE A 63 -14.75 3.21 0.86
CA ILE A 63 -14.15 4.11 -0.15
C ILE A 63 -14.07 5.54 0.39
N ILE A 64 -15.11 6.02 1.09
CA ILE A 64 -15.17 7.39 1.62
C ILE A 64 -14.00 7.70 2.56
N PRO A 65 -13.78 6.97 3.67
CA PRO A 65 -12.64 7.21 4.56
C PRO A 65 -11.31 6.95 3.86
N THR A 66 -11.25 6.01 2.90
CA THR A 66 -10.04 5.75 2.11
C THR A 66 -9.63 6.97 1.29
N LEU A 67 -10.59 7.61 0.59
CA LEU A 67 -10.33 8.81 -0.20
C LEU A 67 -9.92 10.00 0.69
N ILE A 68 -10.55 10.15 1.86
CA ILE A 68 -10.16 11.17 2.83
C ILE A 68 -8.72 10.93 3.31
N GLY A 69 -8.38 9.70 3.69
CA GLY A 69 -7.03 9.33 4.10
C GLY A 69 -6.01 9.57 2.99
N PHE A 70 -6.35 9.22 1.74
CA PHE A 70 -5.49 9.45 0.58
C PHE A 70 -5.23 10.95 0.37
N ARG A 71 -6.27 11.78 0.48
CA ARG A 71 -6.15 13.23 0.32
C ARG A 71 -5.30 13.85 1.42
N ILE A 72 -5.49 13.43 2.67
CA ILE A 72 -4.66 13.88 3.80
C ILE A 72 -3.20 13.47 3.58
N GLY A 73 -2.97 12.23 3.19
CA GLY A 73 -1.63 11.72 2.88
C GLY A 73 -0.95 12.50 1.76
N GLU A 74 -1.69 12.84 0.70
CA GLU A 74 -1.22 13.67 -0.40
C GLU A 74 -0.80 15.07 0.08
N LEU A 75 -1.63 15.73 0.90
CA LEU A 75 -1.34 17.05 1.45
C LEU A 75 -0.08 17.05 2.35
N VAL A 76 0.04 16.06 3.22
CA VAL A 76 1.24 15.89 4.07
C VAL A 76 2.47 15.63 3.20
N ARG A 77 2.32 14.80 2.17
CA ARG A 77 3.39 14.46 1.23
C ARG A 77 3.92 15.68 0.49
N HIS A 78 3.08 16.61 0.07
CA HIS A 78 3.55 17.82 -0.62
C HIS A 78 4.47 18.69 0.25
N LYS A 79 4.33 18.63 1.58
CA LYS A 79 5.15 19.40 2.52
C LYS A 79 6.49 18.75 2.90
N LEU A 80 6.66 17.45 2.61
CA LEU A 80 7.90 16.73 2.94
C LEU A 80 9.00 17.04 1.92
N SER A 81 10.27 16.99 2.34
CA SER A 81 11.41 16.94 1.40
C SER A 81 11.59 15.51 0.85
N ALA A 82 12.33 15.33 -0.24
CA ALA A 82 12.61 13.99 -0.78
C ALA A 82 13.30 13.10 0.26
N GLU A 83 14.25 13.66 1.01
CA GLU A 83 14.98 12.98 2.08
C GLU A 83 14.07 12.58 3.25
N LEU A 84 13.22 13.51 3.71
CA LEU A 84 12.25 13.25 4.78
C LEU A 84 11.23 12.18 4.36
N PHE A 85 10.76 12.20 3.12
CA PHE A 85 9.86 11.19 2.59
C PHE A 85 10.50 9.79 2.63
N ARG A 86 11.74 9.65 2.16
CA ARG A 86 12.48 8.38 2.20
C ARG A 86 12.61 7.85 3.63
N LYS A 87 13.02 8.71 4.56
CA LYS A 87 13.15 8.36 5.99
C LYS A 87 11.81 7.95 6.61
N ALA A 88 10.75 8.70 6.32
CA ALA A 88 9.40 8.39 6.82
C ALA A 88 8.91 7.03 6.33
N VAL A 89 9.11 6.71 5.04
CA VAL A 89 8.77 5.41 4.48
C VAL A 89 9.56 4.30 5.17
N LEU A 90 10.88 4.44 5.31
CA LEU A 90 11.72 3.44 5.98
C LEU A 90 11.34 3.24 7.45
N LEU A 91 11.03 4.32 8.17
CA LEU A 91 10.55 4.24 9.56
C LEU A 91 9.19 3.53 9.65
N ALA A 92 8.27 3.78 8.71
CA ALA A 92 6.99 3.08 8.66
C ALA A 92 7.20 1.56 8.44
N PHE A 93 8.12 1.18 7.56
CA PHE A 93 8.47 -0.23 7.35
C PHE A 93 9.17 -0.85 8.55
N LEU A 94 10.05 -0.12 9.22
CA LEU A 94 10.70 -0.57 10.46
C LEU A 94 9.66 -0.81 11.55
N ALA A 95 8.72 0.12 11.73
CA ALA A 95 7.62 -0.03 12.68
C ALA A 95 6.72 -1.23 12.33
N ALA A 96 6.41 -1.43 11.05
CA ALA A 96 5.63 -2.58 10.60
C ALA A 96 6.36 -3.91 10.85
N GLY A 97 7.67 -3.98 10.61
CA GLY A 97 8.49 -5.14 10.88
C GLY A 97 8.65 -5.44 12.37
N LEU A 98 8.87 -4.40 13.19
CA LEU A 98 8.88 -4.52 14.65
C LEU A 98 7.55 -5.03 15.18
N ARG A 99 6.42 -4.51 14.66
CA ARG A 99 5.08 -4.96 15.02
C ARG A 99 4.89 -6.45 14.73
N LEU A 100 5.42 -6.94 13.61
CA LEU A 100 5.38 -8.38 13.29
C LEU A 100 6.11 -9.22 14.34
N ILE A 101 7.34 -8.83 14.70
CA ILE A 101 8.16 -9.58 15.67
C ILE A 101 7.56 -9.56 17.09
N TRP A 102 6.88 -8.48 17.47
CA TRP A 102 6.35 -8.30 18.82
C TRP A 102 4.92 -8.85 19.03
N LEU A 103 4.18 -9.12 17.95
CA LEU A 103 2.81 -9.67 18.01
C LEU A 103 2.73 -11.18 17.71
N ASP A 104 3.86 -11.80 17.42
CA ASP A 104 4.05 -13.26 17.32
C ASP A 104 4.80 -13.79 18.57
#